data_AF-G0L9Q6-F1
#
_entry.id   AF-G0L9Q6-F1
#
_cell.length_a   1.000
_cell.length_b   1.000
_cell.length_c   1.000
_cell.angle_alpha   90.00
_cell.angle_beta   90.00
_cell.angle_gamma   90.00
#
_symmetry.space_group_name_H-M   'P 1'
#
loop_
_entity.id
_entity.type
_entity.pdbx_description
1 polymer ?
#
loop_
_entity_poly.entity_id
_entity_poly.type
_entity_poly.pdbx_seq_one_letter_code
_entity_poly.pdbx_strand_id
1 'polypeptide(L)' 'MGRGDKKSRRGKIANRSYGARRPRKIKRRPTVEEKISLKKKK' A
#
# COMPACT_ATOMS: atom_id res chain seq x y z
N MET A 1 -13.97 9.90 12.36
CA MET A 1 -14.67 8.76 11.72
C MET A 1 -14.27 7.47 12.42
N GLY A 2 -15.20 6.84 13.13
CA GLY A 2 -14.97 5.60 13.89
C GLY A 2 -14.85 4.35 13.00
N ARG A 3 -14.82 3.17 13.62
CA ARG A 3 -14.74 1.88 12.92
C ARG A 3 -16.02 1.52 12.13
N GLY A 4 -17.16 2.11 12.47
CA GLY A 4 -18.44 1.86 11.78
C GLY A 4 -18.58 2.51 10.40
N ASP A 5 -17.83 3.58 10.11
CA ASP A 5 -17.90 4.25 8.82
C ASP A 5 -17.08 3.50 7.76
N LYS A 6 -17.77 2.69 6.96
CA LYS A 6 -17.20 1.84 5.89
C LYS A 6 -16.44 2.63 4.81
N LYS A 7 -16.71 3.93 4.64
CA LYS A 7 -16.03 4.77 3.65
C LYS A 7 -14.71 5.33 4.18
N SER A 8 -14.57 5.49 5.50
CA SER A 8 -13.34 5.98 6.14
C SER A 8 -12.18 4.97 6.08
N ARG A 9 -10.95 5.44 6.30
CA ARG A 9 -9.77 4.54 6.40
C ARG A 9 -9.95 3.53 7.54
N ARG A 10 -10.44 3.97 8.71
CA ARG A 10 -10.63 3.11 9.90
C ARG A 10 -11.71 2.06 9.68
N GLY A 11 -12.84 2.40 9.06
CA GLY A 11 -13.87 1.40 8.74
C GLY A 11 -13.49 0.47 7.59
N LYS A 12 -12.70 0.92 6.62
CA LYS A 12 -12.09 0.00 5.63
C LYS A 12 -11.10 -0.98 6.26
N ILE A 13 -10.37 -0.57 7.30
CA ILE A 13 -9.52 -1.48 8.10
C ILE A 13 -10.39 -2.52 8.81
N ALA A 14 -11.45 -2.09 9.50
CA ALA A 14 -12.36 -2.98 10.22
C ALA A 14 -13.06 -3.99 9.30
N ASN A 15 -13.55 -3.53 8.14
CA ASN A 15 -14.24 -4.37 7.15
C ASN A 15 -13.30 -5.12 6.20
N ARG A 16 -11.98 -5.05 6.40
CA ARG A 16 -10.96 -5.71 5.57
C ARG A 16 -11.00 -5.33 4.06
N SER A 17 -11.72 -4.28 3.68
CA SER A 17 -11.86 -3.84 2.28
C SER A 17 -10.78 -2.82 1.88
N TYR A 18 -10.58 -2.61 0.58
CA TYR A 18 -9.58 -1.68 0.04
C TYR A 18 -10.24 -0.52 -0.73
N GLY A 19 -9.44 0.46 -1.15
CA GLY A 19 -9.85 1.55 -2.04
C GLY A 19 -9.07 2.82 -1.75
N ALA A 20 -9.48 3.96 -2.30
CA ALA A 20 -8.72 5.21 -2.23
C ALA A 20 -8.19 5.56 -0.83
N ARG A 21 -9.01 5.42 0.21
CA ARG A 21 -8.63 5.72 1.61
C ARG A 21 -7.85 4.59 2.32
N ARG A 22 -7.88 3.35 1.81
CA ARG A 22 -7.07 2.20 2.29
C ARG A 22 -6.46 1.50 1.06
N PRO A 23 -5.43 2.10 0.44
CA PRO A 23 -4.79 1.50 -0.73
C PRO A 23 -4.07 0.21 -0.33
N ARG A 24 -4.04 -0.77 -1.24
CA ARG A 24 -3.11 -1.89 -1.10
C ARG A 24 -1.72 -1.30 -1.28
N LYS A 25 -0.80 -1.59 -0.35
CA LYS A 25 0.62 -1.53 -0.65
C LYS A 25 0.89 -2.65 -1.67
N ILE A 26 0.47 -2.46 -2.92
CA ILE A 26 1.05 -3.18 -4.05
C ILE A 26 2.52 -2.83 -3.90
N LYS A 27 3.32 -3.82 -3.44
CA LYS A 27 4.76 -3.64 -3.27
C LYS A 27 5.22 -2.93 -4.52
N ARG A 28 5.74 -1.70 -4.39
CA ARG A 28 6.46 -1.06 -5.48
C ARG A 28 7.47 -2.12 -5.89
N ARG A 29 7.20 -2.84 -6.98
CA ARG A 29 8.22 -3.71 -7.55
C ARG A 29 9.31 -2.72 -7.87
N PRO A 30 10.51 -2.84 -7.29
CA PRO A 30 11.58 -1.93 -7.66
C PRO A 30 11.69 -2.00 -9.17
N THR A 31 11.71 -0.84 -9.81
CA THR A 31 11.88 -0.76 -11.25
C THR A 31 13.18 -1.49 -11.62
N VAL A 32 13.29 -1.96 -12.85
CA VAL A 32 14.48 -2.72 -13.28
C VAL A 32 15.77 -1.92 -13.01
N GLU A 33 15.70 -0.60 -13.13
CA GLU A 33 16.75 0.37 -12.83
C GLU A 33 17.19 0.36 -11.36
N GLU A 34 16.25 0.34 -10.40
CA GLU A 34 16.52 0.26 -8.96
C GLU A 34 17.18 -1.08 -8.58
N LYS A 35 16.90 -2.17 -9.32
CA LYS A 35 17.58 -3.47 -9.10
C LYS A 35 19.02 -3.47 -9.60
N ILE A 36 19.30 -2.76 -10.70
CA ILE A 36 20.64 -2.72 -11.31
C ILE A 36 21.59 -1.87 -10.47
N SER A 37 21.12 -0.77 -9.86
CA SER A 37 21.95 0.10 -9.01
C SER A 37 22.43 -0.59 -7.73
N LEU A 38 21.60 -1.45 -7.13
CA LEU A 38 21.96 -2.25 -5.95
C LEU A 38 23.06 -3.28 -6.25
N LYS A 39 23.17 -3.76 -7.50
CA LYS A 39 24.18 -4.75 -7.91
C LYS A 39 25.57 -4.14 -8.15
N LYS A 40 25.66 -2.81 -8.34
CA LYS A 40 26.90 -2.09 -8.67
C LYS A 40 27.68 -1.57 -7.46
N LYS A 41 27.14 -1.63 -6.24
CA LYS A 41 27.93 -1.38 -5.02
C LYS A 41 28.67 -2.65 -4.62
N LYS A 42 29.86 -2.85 -5.19
CA LYS A 42 30.88 -3.76 -4.67
C LYS A 42 32.23 -3.07 -4.76
#